data_AF-A0A2H5WR34-F1
#
_entry.id   AF-A0A2H5WR34-F1
#
_cell.length_a   1.000
_cell.length_b   1.000
_cell.length_c   1.000
_cell.angle_alpha   90.00
_cell.angle_beta   90.00
_cell.angle_gamma   90.00
#
_symmetry.space_group_name_H-M   'P 1'
#
loop_
_entity.id
_entity.type
_entity.pdbx_description
1 polymer ?
#
loop_
_entity_poly.entity_id
_entity_poly.type
_entity_poly.pdbx_seq_one_letter_code
_entity_poly.pdbx_strand_id
1 'polypeptide(L)'
;MMTPTLEHLMEQIKNLSPDEMRELMEYLQRRIRAGRPRRRWAEIAGKAPYPLTGEDAQQWVSRTRQESTLTREQRLGDAQCE
;
A
#
# COMPACT_ATOMS: atom_id res chain seq x y z
N MET A 1 13.74 -26.38 18.95
CA MET A 1 12.60 -27.09 19.55
C MET A 1 11.31 -26.45 19.05
N MET A 2 10.34 -27.22 18.59
CA MET A 2 8.94 -26.79 18.63
C MET A 2 8.46 -26.84 20.09
N THR A 3 7.39 -26.12 20.42
CA THR A 3 6.69 -26.32 21.69
C THR A 3 5.56 -27.33 21.47
N PRO A 4 5.21 -28.17 22.46
CA PRO A 4 4.11 -29.13 22.32
C PRO A 4 2.75 -28.44 22.04
N THR A 5 2.62 -27.19 22.46
CA THR A 5 1.48 -26.31 22.14
C THR A 5 1.39 -25.93 20.65
N LEU A 6 2.52 -25.82 19.95
CA LEU A 6 2.57 -25.49 18.53
C LEU A 6 2.34 -26.73 17.67
N GLU A 7 2.90 -27.88 18.07
CA GLU A 7 2.64 -29.18 17.44
C GLU A 7 1.14 -29.54 17.51
N HIS A 8 0.52 -29.38 18.68
CA HIS A 8 -0.92 -29.61 18.83
C HIS A 8 -1.79 -28.65 17.97
N LEU A 9 -1.40 -27.38 17.84
CA LEU A 9 -2.06 -26.44 16.92
C LEU A 9 -1.89 -26.85 15.45
N MET A 10 -0.73 -27.37 15.05
CA MET A 10 -0.51 -27.85 13.68
C MET A 10 -1.39 -29.06 13.35
N GLU A 11 -1.62 -29.98 14.30
CA GLU A 11 -2.57 -31.09 14.12
C GLU A 11 -4.03 -30.60 14.02
N GLN A 12 -4.43 -29.59 14.81
CA GLN A 12 -5.76 -28.99 14.68
C GLN A 12 -5.96 -28.33 13.30
N ILE A 13 -4.96 -27.60 12.80
CA ILE A 13 -5.01 -26.88 11.51
C ILE A 13 -5.22 -27.81 10.32
N LYS A 14 -4.79 -29.09 10.38
CA LYS A 14 -5.04 -30.07 9.31
C LYS A 14 -6.52 -30.38 9.08
N ASN A 15 -7.39 -30.12 10.05
CA ASN A 15 -8.82 -30.44 9.99
C ASN A 15 -9.69 -29.25 9.54
N LEU A 16 -9.09 -28.07 9.31
CA LEU A 16 -9.81 -26.89 8.81
C LEU A 16 -10.08 -27.01 7.31
N SER A 17 -11.20 -26.45 6.87
CA SER A 17 -11.46 -26.21 5.45
C SER A 17 -10.49 -25.15 4.87
N PRO A 18 -10.32 -25.09 3.52
CA PRO A 18 -9.45 -24.10 2.87
C PRO A 18 -9.83 -22.64 3.17
N ASP A 19 -11.10 -22.37 3.46
CA ASP A 19 -11.59 -21.02 3.73
C ASP A 19 -11.39 -20.63 5.21
N GLU A 20 -11.64 -21.55 6.17
CA GLU A 20 -11.24 -21.35 7.58
C GLU A 20 -9.72 -21.18 7.71
N MET A 21 -8.94 -21.90 6.90
CA MET A 21 -7.48 -21.74 6.84
C MET A 21 -7.08 -20.34 6.34
N ARG A 22 -7.85 -19.75 5.41
CA ARG A 22 -7.64 -18.37 4.93
C ARG A 22 -7.95 -17.35 6.04
N GLU A 23 -9.08 -17.49 6.73
CA GLU A 23 -9.42 -16.63 7.87
C GLU A 23 -8.36 -16.69 8.99
N LEU A 24 -7.89 -17.90 9.32
CA LEU A 24 -6.82 -18.10 10.28
C LEU A 24 -5.51 -17.44 9.83
N MET A 25 -5.14 -17.56 8.55
CA MET A 25 -3.98 -16.87 7.98
C MET A 25 -4.11 -15.35 8.08
N GLU A 26 -5.29 -14.77 7.81
CA GLU A 26 -5.52 -13.33 7.97
C GLU A 26 -5.45 -12.88 9.44
N TYR A 27 -6.06 -13.64 10.36
CA TYR A 27 -5.95 -13.39 11.80
C TYR A 27 -4.48 -13.39 12.27
N LEU A 28 -3.71 -14.41 11.87
CA LEU A 28 -2.29 -14.54 12.20
C LEU A 28 -1.47 -13.40 11.58
N GLN A 29 -1.68 -13.06 10.31
CA GLN A 29 -1.03 -11.92 9.68
C GLN A 29 -1.36 -10.60 10.41
N ARG A 30 -2.62 -10.36 10.77
CA ARG A 30 -3.06 -9.17 11.51
C ARG A 30 -2.39 -9.09 12.88
N ARG A 31 -2.30 -10.21 13.61
CA ARG A 31 -1.62 -10.30 14.92
C ARG A 31 -0.11 -10.06 14.80
N ILE A 32 0.55 -10.62 13.77
CA ILE A 32 1.97 -10.39 13.47
C ILE A 32 2.23 -8.92 13.07
N ARG A 33 1.34 -8.30 12.28
CA ARG A 33 1.44 -6.88 11.92
C ARG A 33 1.24 -5.96 13.14
N ALA A 34 0.31 -6.27 14.03
CA ALA A 34 0.08 -5.51 15.27
C ALA A 34 1.26 -5.61 16.25
N GLY A 35 1.92 -6.77 16.33
CA GLY A 35 3.13 -6.96 17.16
C GLY A 35 4.42 -6.38 16.55
N ARG A 36 4.40 -5.90 15.31
CA ARG A 36 5.57 -5.25 14.68
C ARG A 36 5.49 -3.74 14.91
N PRO A 37 6.54 -3.09 15.47
CA PRO A 37 6.58 -1.64 15.52
C PRO A 37 6.52 -1.06 14.10
N ARG A 38 5.74 0.01 13.91
CA ARG A 38 5.74 0.75 12.64
C ARG A 38 7.14 1.34 12.46
N ARG A 39 7.84 0.94 11.38
CA ARG A 39 9.14 1.51 11.00
C ARG A 39 9.03 3.03 10.96
N ARG A 40 9.99 3.74 11.56
CA ARG A 40 10.03 5.21 11.51
C ARG A 40 10.26 5.64 10.07
N TRP A 41 9.69 6.78 9.64
CA TRP A 41 9.89 7.28 8.27
C TRP A 41 11.36 7.46 7.89
N ALA A 42 12.22 7.84 8.85
CA ALA A 42 13.67 7.92 8.69
C ALA A 42 14.35 6.57 8.35
N GLU A 43 13.73 5.42 8.66
CA GLU A 43 14.22 4.09 8.29
C GLU A 43 13.85 3.69 6.85
N ILE A 44 12.99 4.47 6.18
CA ILE A 44 12.38 4.18 4.87
C ILE A 44 12.83 5.22 3.82
N ALA A 45 13.02 6.48 4.23
CA ALA A 45 13.50 7.56 3.38
C ALA A 45 14.77 7.15 2.59
N GLY A 46 14.81 7.50 1.30
CA GLY A 46 15.93 7.19 0.40
C GLY A 46 16.06 5.73 -0.04
N LYS A 47 15.18 4.80 0.39
CA LYS A 47 15.25 3.37 -0.01
C LYS A 47 14.45 3.03 -1.27
N ALA A 48 13.62 3.94 -1.76
CA ALA A 48 12.97 3.80 -3.06
C ALA A 48 13.99 4.15 -4.17
N PRO A 49 14.16 3.32 -5.21
CA PRO A 49 14.99 3.67 -6.36
C PRO A 49 14.39 4.89 -7.09
N TYR A 50 15.24 5.69 -7.75
CA TYR A 50 14.77 6.71 -8.67
C TYR A 50 14.77 6.21 -10.14
N PRO A 51 13.63 6.31 -10.86
CA PRO A 51 11.75 6.68 -9.97
C PRO A 51 11.05 5.39 -9.59
N LEU A 52 10.25 5.46 -8.51
CA LEU A 52 9.56 4.30 -7.95
C LEU A 52 8.40 3.82 -8.84
N THR A 53 7.86 4.71 -9.68
CA THR A 53 6.64 4.54 -10.47
C THR A 53 6.82 4.83 -11.96
N GLY A 54 8.06 4.90 -12.46
CA GLY A 54 8.38 5.05 -13.89
C GLY A 54 8.30 6.48 -14.45
N GLU A 55 7.39 7.33 -13.98
CA GLU A 55 7.36 8.77 -14.29
C GLU A 55 8.08 9.58 -13.20
N ASP A 56 8.98 10.48 -13.59
CA ASP A 56 9.67 11.38 -12.65
C ASP A 56 8.69 12.27 -11.88
N ALA A 57 8.95 12.47 -10.58
CA ALA A 57 8.05 13.22 -9.71
C ALA A 57 7.95 14.71 -10.10
N GLN A 58 9.04 15.33 -10.56
CA GLN A 58 9.03 16.71 -11.02
C GLN A 58 8.35 16.83 -12.40
N GLN A 59 8.53 15.85 -13.30
CA GLN A 59 7.80 15.77 -14.57
C GLN A 59 6.29 15.65 -14.33
N TRP A 60 5.85 14.71 -13.49
CA TRP A 60 4.43 14.52 -13.14
C TRP A 60 3.80 15.80 -12.56
N VAL A 61 4.47 16.44 -11.57
CA VAL A 61 3.99 17.71 -11.00
C VAL A 61 3.92 18.81 -12.05
N SER A 62 4.89 18.90 -12.95
CA SER A 62 4.93 19.93 -14.00
C SER A 62 3.79 19.73 -15.00
N ARG A 63 3.59 18.49 -15.45
CA ARG A 63 2.51 18.08 -16.37
C ARG A 63 1.13 18.37 -15.78
N THR A 64 0.83 17.90 -14.57
CA THR A 64 -0.49 18.13 -13.95
C THR A 64 -0.78 19.60 -13.62
N ARG A 65 0.26 20.41 -13.33
CA ARG A 65 0.10 21.87 -13.21
C ARG A 65 -0.22 22.53 -14.56
N GLN A 66 0.39 22.06 -15.65
CA GLN A 66 0.11 22.56 -16.99
C GLN A 66 -1.29 22.17 -17.47
N GLU A 67 -1.69 20.90 -17.31
CA GLU A 67 -3.04 20.39 -17.57
C GLU A 67 -4.11 21.24 -16.83
N SER A 68 -3.89 21.52 -15.55
CA SER A 68 -4.78 22.36 -14.73
C SER A 68 -4.82 23.83 -15.20
N THR A 69 -3.66 24.39 -15.58
CA THR A 69 -3.55 25.77 -16.10
C THR A 69 -4.34 25.93 -17.40
N LEU A 70 -4.14 25.03 -18.37
CA LEU A 70 -4.86 25.02 -19.64
C LEU A 70 -6.38 24.84 -19.43
N THR A 71 -6.78 23.94 -18.53
CA THR A 71 -8.20 23.72 -18.19
C THR A 71 -8.86 24.97 -17.59
N ARG A 72 -8.11 25.74 -16.78
CA ARG A 72 -8.60 27.03 -16.24
C ARG A 72 -8.72 28.07 -17.35
N GLU A 73 -7.76 28.14 -18.26
CA GLU A 73 -7.69 29.16 -19.31
C GLU A 73 -8.74 28.96 -20.41
N GLN A 74 -9.02 27.71 -20.78
CA GLN A 74 -10.15 27.35 -21.65
C GLN A 74 -11.46 27.89 -21.07
N ARG A 75 -11.82 27.51 -19.83
CA ARG A 75 -13.06 27.95 -19.17
C ARG A 75 -13.19 29.47 -19.03
N LEU A 76 -12.07 30.18 -18.91
CA LEU A 76 -12.06 31.65 -18.86
C LEU A 76 -12.23 32.30 -20.24
N GLY A 77 -11.76 31.66 -21.31
CA GLY A 77 -12.02 32.09 -22.69
C GLY A 77 -13.43 31.76 -23.16
N ASP A 78 -13.95 30.57 -22.78
CA ASP A 78 -15.33 30.16 -23.04
C ASP A 78 -16.31 31.16 -22.41
N ALA A 79 -16.09 31.51 -21.13
CA ALA A 79 -16.87 32.51 -20.39
C ALA A 79 -16.60 33.98 -20.79
N GLN A 80 -15.89 34.21 -21.90
CA GLN A 80 -15.72 35.52 -22.55
C GLN A 80 -16.41 35.58 -23.93
N CYS A 81 -17.09 34.50 -24.34
CA CYS A 81 -17.84 34.40 -25.59
C CYS A 81 -19.37 34.33 -25.40
N GLU A 82 -19.86 34.52 -24.17
CA GLU A 82 -21.28 34.70 -23.81
C GLU A 82 -21.59 36.17 -23.45
#